data_AF-A0A9P4IEH0-F1
#
_entry.id   AF-A0A9P4IEH0-F1
#
_cell.length_a   1.000
_cell.length_b   1.000
_cell.length_c   1.000
_cell.angle_alpha   90.00
_cell.angle_beta   90.00
_cell.angle_gamma   90.00
#
_symmetry.space_group_name_H-M   'P 1'
#
loop_
_entity.id
_entity.type
_entity.pdbx_description
1 polymer ?
#
loop_
_entity_poly.entity_id
_entity_poly.type
_entity_poly.pdbx_seq_one_letter_code
_entity_poly.pdbx_strand_id
1 'polypeptide(L)'
;MFRPKPRSDSVTSPSTATIEPPAFTLQPFPKPSSPGSIPSAEASRSRLPLPEERPPAYEVERLPDYTPLDENILSYNLSAPLISAGTSIRYQLKLNRGTRTDRPTQICIRRLMPSESRRLSRTSSIGSTKSIASSVGEYDDSATMYTITKLAIFWGGEAPFEIKGHRASTLPGNIRLERSERLGSRRWYFHHHKRNPANDMLKPENAKRMQKYGYHPDDEWCKTLLFTASGNKDKARLQVDWKNGQDQPIAVETDQTLTLYDLLEPKLRDLLVTCWMARAWHAATLRWEEESL
;
A
#
# COMPACT_ATOMS: atom_id res chain seq x y z
N MET A 1 61.30 0.22 -15.55
CA MET A 1 60.39 -0.52 -16.44
C MET A 1 60.29 -1.95 -15.95
N PHE A 2 59.19 -2.32 -15.27
CA PHE A 2 58.95 -3.70 -14.80
C PHE A 2 57.75 -4.27 -15.55
N ARG A 3 57.95 -5.35 -16.30
CA ARG A 3 56.87 -6.12 -16.94
C ARG A 3 56.32 -7.16 -15.95
N PRO A 4 55.01 -7.25 -15.73
CA PRO A 4 54.42 -8.34 -14.96
C PRO A 4 54.24 -9.59 -15.83
N LYS A 5 54.49 -10.76 -15.22
CA LYS A 5 54.25 -12.10 -15.80
C LYS A 5 52.75 -12.43 -15.79
N PRO A 6 52.23 -13.13 -16.82
CA PRO A 6 50.85 -13.63 -16.82
C PRO A 6 50.73 -14.89 -15.95
N ARG A 7 49.70 -14.94 -15.11
CA ARG A 7 49.24 -16.15 -14.40
C ARG A 7 48.20 -16.85 -15.27
N SER A 8 48.44 -18.13 -15.52
CA SER A 8 47.52 -19.07 -16.17
C SER A 8 46.77 -19.85 -15.09
N ASP A 9 45.50 -19.52 -14.86
CA ASP A 9 44.63 -20.30 -13.98
C ASP A 9 43.73 -21.19 -14.84
N SER A 10 43.87 -22.50 -14.63
CA SER A 10 43.10 -23.58 -15.23
C SER A 10 41.68 -23.64 -14.65
N VAL A 11 40.68 -23.57 -15.53
CA VAL A 11 39.26 -23.70 -15.20
C VAL A 11 38.88 -25.19 -15.17
N THR A 12 38.55 -25.71 -13.99
CA THR A 12 37.92 -27.03 -13.82
C THR A 12 36.42 -26.84 -13.62
N SER A 13 35.62 -27.30 -14.58
CA SER A 13 34.15 -27.25 -14.53
C SER A 13 33.59 -28.31 -13.58
N PRO A 14 32.67 -27.96 -12.65
CA PRO A 14 31.97 -28.96 -11.86
C PRO A 14 30.74 -29.52 -12.59
N SER A 15 30.60 -30.84 -12.50
CA SER A 15 29.56 -31.67 -13.10
C SER A 15 28.17 -31.39 -12.51
N THR A 16 27.18 -31.25 -13.39
CA THR A 16 25.76 -31.03 -13.04
C THR A 16 25.09 -32.35 -12.68
N ALA A 17 24.75 -32.54 -11.40
CA ALA A 17 23.92 -33.64 -10.96
C ALA A 17 22.44 -33.26 -11.09
N THR A 18 21.72 -33.93 -11.99
CA THR A 18 20.27 -33.84 -12.17
C THR A 18 19.57 -34.56 -11.01
N ILE A 19 18.88 -33.80 -10.16
CA ILE A 19 18.03 -34.33 -9.09
C ILE A 19 16.59 -34.33 -9.61
N GLU A 20 16.04 -35.54 -9.77
CA GLU A 20 14.67 -35.78 -10.20
C GLU A 20 13.70 -35.54 -9.02
N PRO A 21 12.62 -34.76 -9.19
CA PRO A 21 11.66 -34.48 -8.11
C PRO A 21 10.71 -35.67 -7.87
N PRO A 22 10.32 -35.93 -6.62
CA PRO A 22 9.41 -37.02 -6.27
C PRO A 22 7.98 -36.77 -6.78
N ALA A 23 7.35 -37.82 -7.30
CA ALA A 23 5.98 -37.83 -7.77
C ALA A 23 4.97 -37.64 -6.62
N PHE A 24 4.13 -36.60 -6.72
CA PHE A 24 3.00 -36.38 -5.82
C PHE A 24 1.76 -37.13 -6.34
N THR A 25 1.34 -38.17 -5.63
CA THR A 25 0.09 -38.89 -5.87
C THR A 25 -1.07 -38.11 -5.24
N LEU A 26 -1.93 -37.52 -6.06
CA LEU A 26 -3.17 -36.86 -5.61
C LEU A 26 -4.23 -37.92 -5.28
N GLN A 27 -4.66 -37.97 -4.01
CA GLN A 27 -5.85 -38.72 -3.63
C GLN A 27 -7.13 -37.94 -4.01
N PRO A 28 -8.18 -38.62 -4.51
CA PRO A 28 -9.45 -37.98 -4.86
C PRO A 28 -10.30 -37.66 -3.61
N PHE A 29 -10.83 -36.44 -3.56
CA PHE A 29 -11.78 -35.98 -2.55
C PHE A 29 -13.15 -36.67 -2.70
N PRO A 30 -13.78 -37.10 -1.59
CA PRO A 30 -15.16 -37.58 -1.62
C PRO A 30 -16.16 -36.42 -1.72
N LYS A 31 -17.11 -36.54 -2.66
CA LYS A 31 -18.33 -35.72 -2.76
C LYS A 31 -19.38 -36.20 -1.75
N PRO A 32 -20.06 -35.27 -1.06
CA PRO A 32 -21.47 -35.46 -0.67
C PRO A 32 -22.31 -34.23 -1.07
N SER A 33 -23.20 -34.33 -2.06
CA SER A 33 -24.64 -34.67 -1.94
C SER A 33 -25.51 -33.58 -1.30
N SER A 34 -26.14 -32.75 -2.15
CA SER A 34 -27.46 -32.12 -1.93
C SER A 34 -28.52 -32.98 -2.65
N PRO A 35 -29.85 -32.82 -2.48
CA PRO A 35 -30.62 -31.81 -1.74
C PRO A 35 -31.72 -32.38 -0.82
N GLY A 36 -32.10 -31.64 0.23
CA GLY A 36 -33.29 -31.91 1.05
C GLY A 36 -34.36 -30.85 0.78
N SER A 37 -35.48 -31.26 0.21
CA SER A 37 -36.66 -30.44 -0.10
C SER A 37 -37.78 -30.68 0.91
N ILE A 38 -38.74 -29.74 0.92
CA ILE A 38 -40.17 -29.83 1.37
C ILE A 38 -40.42 -29.51 2.88
N PRO A 39 -41.60 -28.96 3.32
CA PRO A 39 -42.70 -28.25 2.64
C PRO A 39 -43.06 -26.86 3.21
N SER A 40 -43.87 -26.19 2.39
CA SER A 40 -44.82 -25.12 2.68
C SER A 40 -45.82 -25.47 3.80
N ALA A 41 -46.16 -24.50 4.65
CA ALA A 41 -47.36 -24.53 5.47
C ALA A 41 -48.07 -23.17 5.39
N GLU A 42 -49.21 -23.18 4.71
CA GLU A 42 -50.22 -22.14 4.71
C GLU A 42 -50.75 -21.91 6.13
N ALA A 43 -50.86 -20.64 6.51
CA ALA A 43 -51.77 -20.23 7.58
C ALA A 43 -52.40 -18.89 7.20
N SER A 44 -53.52 -18.99 6.51
CA SER A 44 -54.47 -17.92 6.25
C SER A 44 -54.91 -17.24 7.55
N ARG A 45 -54.64 -15.94 7.69
CA ARG A 45 -55.39 -15.06 8.58
C ARG A 45 -55.80 -13.81 7.82
N SER A 46 -57.06 -13.83 7.37
CA SER A 46 -57.79 -12.66 6.90
C SER A 46 -57.78 -11.57 7.97
N ARG A 47 -57.11 -10.45 7.69
CA ARG A 47 -57.36 -9.17 8.34
C ARG A 47 -57.88 -8.20 7.29
N LEU A 48 -58.97 -7.52 7.66
CA LEU A 48 -59.68 -6.52 6.88
C LEU A 48 -58.74 -5.37 6.44
N PRO A 49 -58.86 -4.87 5.20
CA PRO A 49 -58.06 -3.75 4.73
C PRO A 49 -58.64 -2.42 5.22
N LEU A 50 -57.82 -1.66 5.94
CA LEU A 50 -58.02 -0.23 6.18
C LEU A 50 -57.47 0.52 4.96
N PRO A 51 -58.17 1.51 4.37
CA PRO A 51 -57.62 2.29 3.27
C PRO A 51 -56.60 3.28 3.82
N GLU A 52 -55.34 2.84 3.91
CA GLU A 52 -54.20 3.72 4.16
C GLU A 52 -53.77 4.31 2.81
N GLU A 53 -54.15 5.56 2.60
CA GLU A 53 -53.77 6.39 1.46
C GLU A 53 -52.25 6.61 1.49
N ARG A 54 -51.50 5.63 0.95
CA ARG A 54 -50.06 5.77 0.75
C ARG A 54 -49.82 6.87 -0.29
N PRO A 55 -49.04 7.91 0.03
CA PRO A 55 -48.57 8.83 -1.01
C PRO A 55 -47.84 8.01 -2.09
N PRO A 56 -47.94 8.41 -3.37
CA PRO A 56 -47.34 7.68 -4.46
C PRO A 56 -45.87 7.45 -4.13
N ALA A 57 -45.50 6.17 -4.06
CA ALA A 57 -44.11 5.77 -3.96
C ALA A 57 -43.43 6.32 -5.20
N TYR A 58 -42.76 7.45 -5.06
CA TYR A 58 -41.74 7.86 -6.00
C TYR A 58 -40.73 6.72 -5.97
N GLU A 59 -40.81 5.87 -7.00
CA GLU A 59 -39.84 4.85 -7.28
C GLU A 59 -38.56 5.62 -7.58
N VAL A 60 -37.76 5.85 -6.53
CA VAL A 60 -36.40 6.36 -6.67
C VAL A 60 -35.72 5.32 -7.53
N GLU A 61 -35.59 5.64 -8.82
CA GLU A 61 -34.93 4.82 -9.82
C GLU A 61 -33.55 4.48 -9.25
N ARG A 62 -33.43 3.29 -8.66
CA ARG A 62 -32.21 2.85 -8.03
C ARG A 62 -31.26 2.60 -9.17
N LEU A 63 -30.37 3.56 -9.43
CA LEU A 63 -29.23 3.38 -10.32
C LEU A 63 -28.64 1.99 -10.05
N PRO A 64 -28.30 1.22 -11.10
CA PRO A 64 -27.91 -0.16 -10.96
C PRO A 64 -26.82 -0.31 -9.89
N ASP A 65 -27.04 -1.22 -8.94
CA ASP A 65 -26.14 -1.52 -7.81
C ASP A 65 -24.72 -1.96 -8.23
N TYR A 66 -24.53 -2.18 -9.54
CA TYR A 66 -23.29 -2.61 -10.15
C TYR A 66 -22.74 -1.53 -11.09
N THR A 67 -22.19 -0.45 -10.54
CA THR A 67 -21.16 0.30 -11.24
C THR A 67 -19.82 -0.39 -10.94
N PRO A 68 -19.13 -0.97 -11.94
CA PRO A 68 -17.81 -1.56 -11.71
C PRO A 68 -16.87 -0.47 -11.20
N LEU A 69 -16.05 -0.83 -10.22
CA LEU A 69 -14.99 0.04 -9.75
C LEU A 69 -14.04 0.28 -10.92
N ASP A 70 -13.99 1.50 -11.45
CA ASP A 70 -13.11 1.82 -12.57
C ASP A 70 -11.65 1.65 -12.15
N GLU A 71 -10.98 0.64 -12.71
CA GLU A 71 -9.57 0.36 -12.43
C GLU A 71 -8.64 1.29 -13.20
N ASN A 72 -9.18 2.05 -14.18
CA ASN A 72 -8.40 2.94 -15.04
C ASN A 72 -8.27 4.36 -14.49
N ILE A 73 -8.65 4.56 -13.24
CA ILE A 73 -8.54 5.88 -12.60
C ILE A 73 -7.07 6.22 -12.36
N LEU A 74 -6.66 7.35 -12.94
CA LEU A 74 -5.30 7.87 -12.84
C LEU A 74 -5.14 8.97 -11.79
N SER A 75 -6.23 9.50 -11.22
CA SER A 75 -6.17 10.62 -10.26
C SER A 75 -6.67 10.21 -8.89
N TYR A 76 -5.82 10.47 -7.88
CA TYR A 76 -6.07 10.20 -6.48
C TYR A 76 -6.05 11.48 -5.67
N ASN A 77 -7.02 11.68 -4.80
CA ASN A 77 -7.10 12.84 -3.92
C ASN A 77 -7.09 12.40 -2.45
N LEU A 78 -6.27 13.09 -1.65
CA LEU A 78 -6.05 12.80 -0.24
C LEU A 78 -6.85 13.79 0.62
N SER A 79 -7.89 13.27 1.27
CA SER A 79 -8.68 13.95 2.31
C SER A 79 -8.74 12.99 3.50
N ALA A 80 -7.72 13.06 4.36
CA ALA A 80 -7.56 12.08 5.43
C ALA A 80 -8.75 12.14 6.40
N PRO A 81 -9.34 10.98 6.78
CA PRO A 81 -8.74 9.64 6.75
C PRO A 81 -8.99 8.83 5.46
N LEU A 82 -9.37 9.45 4.35
CA LEU A 82 -9.74 8.78 3.11
C LEU A 82 -8.86 9.19 1.93
N ILE A 83 -8.80 8.30 0.93
CA ILE A 83 -8.23 8.62 -0.38
C ILE A 83 -9.26 8.25 -1.43
N SER A 84 -9.70 9.23 -2.19
CA SER A 84 -10.56 9.03 -3.35
C SER A 84 -9.73 8.79 -4.60
N ALA A 85 -10.28 7.98 -5.51
CA ALA A 85 -9.83 7.87 -6.87
C ALA A 85 -10.99 8.34 -7.75
N GLY A 86 -10.82 9.47 -8.43
CA GLY A 86 -11.92 10.15 -9.12
C GLY A 86 -13.06 10.46 -8.15
N THR A 87 -14.25 9.92 -8.40
CA THR A 87 -15.45 10.10 -7.57
C THR A 87 -15.62 9.04 -6.47
N SER A 88 -14.78 8.00 -6.45
CA SER A 88 -14.96 6.84 -5.58
C SER A 88 -13.90 6.78 -4.48
N ILE A 89 -14.30 6.56 -3.23
CA ILE A 89 -13.36 6.40 -2.11
C ILE A 89 -12.71 5.02 -2.17
N ARG A 90 -11.37 4.94 -2.27
CA ARG A 90 -10.64 3.68 -2.50
C ARG A 90 -9.84 3.19 -1.31
N TYR A 91 -9.29 4.11 -0.53
CA TYR A 91 -8.47 3.75 0.62
C TYR A 91 -9.01 4.41 1.87
N GLN A 92 -8.88 3.69 2.98
CA GLN A 92 -9.12 4.20 4.32
C GLN A 92 -7.80 4.17 5.08
N LEU A 93 -7.59 5.20 5.89
CA LEU A 93 -6.41 5.43 6.70
C LEU A 93 -6.81 5.36 8.18
N LYS A 94 -5.91 4.83 9.01
CA LYS A 94 -6.02 4.88 10.47
C LYS A 94 -4.73 5.43 11.05
N LEU A 95 -4.85 6.46 11.86
CA LEU A 95 -3.73 7.08 12.57
C LEU A 95 -3.60 6.44 13.95
N ASN A 96 -2.49 5.74 14.20
CA ASN A 96 -2.18 5.18 15.50
C ASN A 96 -1.25 6.15 16.25
N ARG A 97 -1.67 6.56 17.45
CA ARG A 97 -0.90 7.42 18.34
C ARG A 97 -0.13 6.59 19.37
N GLY A 98 1.08 7.03 19.69
CA GLY A 98 1.88 6.40 20.73
C GLY A 98 1.29 6.68 22.12
N THR A 99 1.21 5.65 22.96
CA THR A 99 0.60 5.73 24.31
C THR A 99 1.21 6.80 25.22
N ARG A 100 2.48 7.14 25.03
CA ARG A 100 3.22 8.06 25.92
C ARG A 100 3.36 9.48 25.38
N THR A 101 3.35 9.66 24.06
CA THR A 101 3.73 10.94 23.44
C THR A 101 2.57 11.66 22.77
N ASP A 102 1.39 11.03 22.65
CA ASP A 102 0.23 11.45 21.86
C ASP A 102 0.55 11.85 20.40
N ARG A 103 1.80 11.63 19.98
CA ARG A 103 2.26 11.89 18.63
C ARG A 103 1.88 10.69 17.77
N PRO A 104 1.44 10.93 16.52
CA PRO A 104 1.21 9.84 15.59
C PRO A 104 2.51 9.10 15.33
N THR A 105 2.53 7.80 15.63
CA THR A 105 3.68 6.92 15.45
C THR A 105 3.52 6.03 14.23
N GLN A 106 2.28 5.76 13.82
CA GLN A 106 1.98 4.84 12.75
C GLN A 106 0.72 5.24 11.96
N ILE A 107 0.74 5.02 10.64
CA ILE A 107 -0.44 5.09 9.78
C ILE A 107 -0.67 3.70 9.19
N CYS A 108 -1.87 3.16 9.36
CA CYS A 108 -2.32 1.95 8.68
C CYS A 108 -3.15 2.33 7.45
N ILE A 109 -2.96 1.60 6.37
CA ILE A 109 -3.64 1.82 5.08
C ILE A 109 -4.29 0.52 4.65
N ARG A 110 -5.59 0.59 4.32
CA ARG A 110 -6.34 -0.51 3.70
C ARG A 110 -7.02 -0.06 2.41
N ARG A 111 -7.23 -1.00 1.50
CA ARG A 111 -8.10 -0.82 0.34
C ARG A 111 -9.54 -1.21 0.73
N LEU A 112 -10.47 -0.36 0.36
CA LEU A 112 -11.90 -0.60 0.56
C LEU A 112 -12.42 -1.59 -0.49
N MET A 113 -13.33 -2.45 -0.06
CA MET A 113 -14.08 -3.33 -0.96
C MET A 113 -15.02 -2.50 -1.85
N PRO A 114 -15.41 -3.00 -3.03
CA PRO A 114 -16.37 -2.32 -3.90
C PRO A 114 -17.66 -1.88 -3.20
N SER A 115 -18.21 -2.72 -2.33
CA SER A 115 -19.41 -2.39 -1.54
C SER A 115 -19.19 -1.26 -0.55
N GLU A 116 -18.05 -1.25 0.15
CA GLU A 116 -17.68 -0.17 1.08
C GLU A 116 -17.43 1.14 0.36
N SER A 117 -16.67 1.10 -0.74
CA SER A 117 -16.38 2.25 -1.59
C SER A 117 -17.66 2.92 -2.08
N ARG A 118 -18.62 2.14 -2.59
CA ARG A 118 -19.93 2.65 -3.03
C ARG A 118 -20.74 3.24 -1.88
N ARG A 119 -20.77 2.57 -0.73
CA ARG A 119 -21.50 3.06 0.45
C ARG A 119 -20.98 4.43 0.88
N LEU A 120 -19.66 4.60 0.95
CA LEU A 120 -19.03 5.85 1.36
C LEU A 120 -19.14 6.95 0.29
N SER A 121 -19.09 6.59 -0.99
CA SER A 121 -19.20 7.57 -2.08
C SER A 121 -20.63 8.11 -2.24
N ARG A 122 -21.65 7.38 -1.73
CA ARG A 122 -23.03 7.86 -1.66
C ARG A 122 -23.24 8.85 -0.52
N THR A 123 -22.60 8.64 0.63
CA THR A 123 -22.74 9.51 1.80
C THR A 123 -22.00 10.83 1.64
N SER A 124 -20.92 10.87 0.85
CA SER A 124 -20.18 12.10 0.56
C SER A 124 -20.96 13.12 -0.28
N SER A 125 -22.02 12.70 -0.99
CA SER A 125 -22.90 13.61 -1.73
C SER A 125 -23.77 14.48 -0.82
N ILE A 126 -23.97 14.10 0.44
CA ILE A 126 -24.88 14.77 1.38
C ILE A 126 -24.05 15.74 2.23
N GLY A 127 -23.43 16.73 1.58
CA GLY A 127 -22.98 18.06 2.08
C GLY A 127 -22.31 18.23 3.46
N SER A 128 -22.03 17.19 4.24
CA SER A 128 -21.61 17.28 5.63
C SER A 128 -20.46 16.32 5.89
N THR A 129 -19.28 16.88 6.11
CA THR A 129 -18.05 16.14 6.48
C THR A 129 -18.23 15.33 7.76
N LYS A 130 -19.10 15.80 8.69
CA LYS A 130 -19.50 15.06 9.90
C LYS A 130 -20.27 13.78 9.58
N SER A 131 -21.02 13.73 8.47
CA SER A 131 -21.71 12.53 8.01
C SER A 131 -20.76 11.50 7.41
N ILE A 132 -19.63 11.93 6.83
CA ILE A 132 -18.64 11.02 6.28
C ILE A 132 -17.95 10.31 7.45
N ALA A 133 -17.45 11.04 8.46
CA ALA A 133 -16.83 10.44 9.64
C ALA A 133 -17.72 9.43 10.37
N SER A 134 -19.03 9.68 10.46
CA SER A 134 -19.99 8.71 11.06
C SER A 134 -20.33 7.53 10.13
N SER A 135 -20.23 7.71 8.81
CA SER A 135 -20.46 6.66 7.81
C SER A 135 -19.23 5.81 7.48
N VAL A 136 -18.04 6.35 7.77
CA VAL A 136 -16.76 5.65 7.75
C VAL A 136 -16.83 4.65 8.90
N GLY A 137 -17.28 3.44 8.56
CA GLY A 137 -17.30 2.34 9.52
C GLY A 137 -15.93 2.13 10.15
N GLU A 138 -15.93 1.40 11.26
CA GLU A 138 -14.72 1.06 11.99
C GLU A 138 -13.65 0.51 11.04
N TYR A 139 -12.41 0.96 11.24
CA TYR A 139 -11.29 0.53 10.42
C TYR A 139 -11.03 -0.96 10.68
N ASP A 140 -11.15 -1.79 9.63
CA ASP A 140 -10.82 -3.21 9.71
C ASP A 140 -9.30 -3.41 9.70
N ASP A 141 -8.73 -3.63 10.88
CA ASP A 141 -7.30 -3.89 11.07
C ASP A 141 -6.83 -5.12 10.31
N SER A 142 -7.70 -6.13 10.14
CA SER A 142 -7.36 -7.32 9.38
C SER A 142 -7.11 -6.98 7.92
N ALA A 143 -7.91 -6.10 7.31
CA ALA A 143 -7.79 -5.62 5.93
C ALA A 143 -6.59 -4.70 5.65
N THR A 144 -5.76 -4.39 6.66
CA THR A 144 -4.57 -3.56 6.49
C THR A 144 -3.62 -4.15 5.44
N MET A 145 -3.23 -3.31 4.49
CA MET A 145 -2.31 -3.65 3.41
C MET A 145 -0.91 -3.19 3.72
N TYR A 146 -0.78 -1.92 4.09
CA TYR A 146 0.49 -1.30 4.40
C TYR A 146 0.41 -0.56 5.72
N THR A 147 1.54 -0.56 6.42
CA THR A 147 1.74 0.19 7.65
C THR A 147 2.96 1.07 7.49
N ILE A 148 2.80 2.36 7.73
CA ILE A 148 3.87 3.34 7.73
C ILE A 148 4.19 3.62 9.20
N THR A 149 5.43 3.47 9.62
CA THR A 149 5.88 3.70 11.00
C THR A 149 7.00 4.72 11.02
N LYS A 150 6.83 5.74 11.87
CA LYS A 150 7.89 6.71 12.17
C LYS A 150 8.78 6.16 13.27
N LEU A 151 10.01 5.78 12.94
CA LEU A 151 10.94 5.19 13.90
C LEU A 151 11.49 6.28 14.83
N ALA A 152 11.46 6.05 16.14
CA ALA A 152 12.09 6.97 17.09
C ALA A 152 13.61 6.96 16.88
N ILE A 153 14.23 8.15 16.84
CA ILE A 153 15.68 8.25 16.86
C ILE A 153 16.14 8.52 18.28
N PHE A 154 17.14 7.74 18.69
CA PHE A 154 17.80 7.88 19.99
C PHE A 154 18.92 8.95 19.97
N TRP A 155 19.43 9.34 18.79
CA TRP A 155 20.56 10.27 18.63
C TRP A 155 20.32 11.33 17.53
N GLY A 156 19.53 12.36 17.81
CA GLY A 156 19.51 13.67 17.11
C GLY A 156 19.22 13.76 15.60
N GLY A 157 19.08 12.64 14.89
CA GLY A 157 18.77 12.59 13.44
C GLY A 157 17.28 12.73 13.11
N GLU A 158 16.97 12.77 11.80
CA GLU A 158 15.59 12.73 11.28
C GLU A 158 15.06 11.30 11.23
N ALA A 159 13.98 11.04 11.98
CA ALA A 159 13.36 9.73 12.18
C ALA A 159 13.04 9.05 10.83
N PRO A 160 13.67 7.91 10.48
CA PRO A 160 13.34 7.23 9.24
C PRO A 160 11.91 6.71 9.30
N PHE A 161 11.22 6.78 8.17
CA PHE A 161 9.93 6.14 8.00
C PHE A 161 10.14 4.76 7.39
N GLU A 162 9.51 3.76 8.00
CA GLU A 162 9.49 2.40 7.52
C GLU A 162 8.08 2.06 7.04
N ILE A 163 7.96 1.50 5.83
CA ILE A 163 6.71 1.02 5.26
C ILE A 163 6.78 -0.50 5.17
N LYS A 164 5.79 -1.19 5.73
CA LYS A 164 5.67 -2.66 5.73
C LYS A 164 4.40 -3.12 5.05
N GLY A 165 4.52 -4.11 4.17
CA GLY A 165 3.38 -4.81 3.57
C GLY A 165 2.90 -5.97 4.44
N HIS A 166 1.58 -6.14 4.59
CA HIS A 166 0.95 -7.16 5.43
C HIS A 166 0.18 -8.25 4.67
N ARG A 167 0.08 -8.16 3.34
CA ARG A 167 -0.73 -9.05 2.51
C ARG A 167 0.12 -9.69 1.42
N ALA A 168 -0.32 -10.85 0.91
CA ALA A 168 0.36 -11.49 -0.22
C ALA A 168 0.36 -10.61 -1.49
N SER A 169 -0.68 -9.77 -1.64
CA SER A 169 -0.79 -8.78 -2.72
C SER A 169 0.15 -7.59 -2.55
N THR A 170 0.72 -7.34 -1.37
CA THR A 170 1.64 -6.22 -1.14
C THR A 170 3.10 -6.60 -1.35
N LEU A 171 3.97 -5.60 -1.45
CA LEU A 171 5.41 -5.85 -1.61
C LEU A 171 5.97 -6.36 -0.27
N PRO A 172 6.56 -7.57 -0.20
CA PRO A 172 7.09 -8.11 1.04
C PRO A 172 8.39 -7.39 1.43
N GLY A 173 8.69 -7.32 2.73
CA GLY A 173 9.90 -6.69 3.26
C GLY A 173 9.66 -5.26 3.73
N ASN A 174 10.75 -4.50 3.85
CA ASN A 174 10.73 -3.16 4.43
C ASN A 174 11.08 -2.13 3.37
N ILE A 175 10.29 -1.07 3.27
CA ILE A 175 10.60 0.06 2.38
C ILE A 175 10.98 1.24 3.27
N ARG A 176 12.11 1.85 3.00
CA ARG A 176 12.60 3.03 3.73
C ARG A 176 12.43 4.28 2.89
N LEU A 177 11.94 5.32 3.53
CA LEU A 177 11.91 6.67 3.00
C LEU A 177 13.17 7.40 3.45
N GLU A 178 13.97 7.83 2.48
CA GLU A 178 15.15 8.67 2.70
C GLU A 178 14.91 10.05 2.09
N ARG A 179 15.19 11.10 2.87
CA ARG A 179 15.11 12.48 2.40
C ARG A 179 16.51 12.99 2.08
N SER A 180 16.65 13.64 0.93
CA SER A 180 17.88 14.36 0.56
C SER A 180 17.54 15.80 0.21
N GLU A 181 18.26 16.72 0.85
CA GLU A 181 18.18 18.15 0.58
C GLU A 181 19.56 18.59 0.08
N ARG A 182 19.75 18.56 -1.24
CA ARG A 182 21.00 18.99 -1.89
C ARG A 182 20.71 20.20 -2.76
N LEU A 183 21.52 21.26 -2.62
CA LEU A 183 21.43 22.47 -3.45
C LEU A 183 20.01 23.04 -3.54
N GLY A 184 19.26 22.92 -2.44
CA GLY A 184 17.88 23.37 -2.35
C GLY A 184 16.85 22.52 -3.11
N SER A 185 17.21 21.45 -3.81
CA SER A 185 16.22 20.49 -4.32
C SER A 185 15.86 19.51 -3.21
N ARG A 186 14.56 19.37 -2.92
CA ARG A 186 14.06 18.35 -2.00
C ARG A 186 13.72 17.10 -2.79
N ARG A 187 14.42 16.02 -2.48
CA ARG A 187 14.20 14.70 -3.07
C ARG A 187 13.91 13.68 -1.99
N TRP A 188 13.01 12.77 -2.30
CA TRP A 188 12.65 11.63 -1.47
C TRP A 188 12.94 10.36 -2.26
N TYR A 189 13.61 9.42 -1.63
CA TYR A 189 13.93 8.11 -2.21
C TYR A 189 13.22 7.03 -1.41
N PHE A 190 12.56 6.13 -2.12
CA PHE A 190 11.90 4.96 -1.55
C PHE A 190 12.72 3.73 -1.90
N HIS A 191 13.46 3.22 -0.93
CA HIS A 191 14.30 2.04 -1.11
C HIS A 191 13.60 0.80 -0.57
N HIS A 192 13.53 -0.25 -1.37
CA HIS A 192 13.18 -1.58 -0.90
C HIS A 192 14.41 -2.24 -0.28
N HIS A 193 14.34 -2.56 1.01
CA HIS A 193 15.36 -3.28 1.74
C HIS A 193 15.00 -4.76 1.80
N LYS A 194 15.80 -5.59 1.15
CA LYS A 194 15.75 -7.04 1.29
C LYS A 194 17.05 -7.54 1.91
N ARG A 195 16.97 -8.62 2.68
CA ARG A 195 18.16 -9.31 3.15
C ARG A 195 18.91 -9.87 1.94
N ASN A 196 20.21 -9.63 1.87
CA ASN A 196 21.05 -10.08 0.78
C ASN A 196 21.39 -11.56 0.98
N PRO A 197 20.86 -12.49 0.17
CA PRO A 197 21.11 -13.92 0.35
C PRO A 197 22.57 -14.31 0.04
N ALA A 198 23.30 -13.48 -0.72
CA ALA A 198 24.71 -13.69 -0.98
C ALA A 198 25.57 -13.42 0.26
N ASN A 199 25.18 -12.42 1.07
CA ASN A 199 25.88 -12.01 2.29
C ASN A 199 25.22 -12.57 3.56
N ASP A 200 24.51 -13.70 3.46
CA ASP A 200 23.94 -14.35 4.64
C ASP A 200 25.05 -14.79 5.59
N MET A 201 25.04 -14.24 6.80
CA MET A 201 26.05 -14.49 7.84
C MET A 201 26.11 -15.97 8.26
N LEU A 202 25.04 -16.73 8.00
CA LEU A 202 24.99 -18.16 8.32
C LEU A 202 25.83 -19.01 7.34
N LYS A 203 26.28 -18.45 6.22
CA LYS A 203 27.15 -19.17 5.28
C LYS A 203 28.61 -19.13 5.77
N PRO A 204 29.31 -20.27 5.86
CA PRO A 204 30.67 -20.34 6.39
C PRO A 204 31.70 -19.55 5.53
N GLU A 205 31.41 -19.36 4.24
CA GLU A 205 32.21 -18.53 3.34
C GLU A 205 32.22 -17.05 3.77
N ASN A 206 31.07 -16.56 4.24
CA ASN A 206 30.92 -15.17 4.70
C ASN A 206 31.57 -14.95 6.07
N ALA A 207 31.63 -15.99 6.92
CA ALA A 207 32.31 -15.91 8.21
C ALA A 207 33.81 -15.58 8.07
N LYS A 208 34.48 -16.15 7.05
CA LYS A 208 35.89 -15.82 6.74
C LYS A 208 36.04 -14.36 6.28
N ARG A 209 35.11 -13.87 5.45
CA ARG A 209 35.09 -12.48 5.01
C ARG A 209 34.89 -11.53 6.19
N MET A 210 33.96 -11.85 7.09
CA MET A 210 33.73 -11.08 8.32
C MET A 210 34.94 -11.08 9.26
N GLN A 211 35.64 -12.20 9.41
CA GLN A 211 36.88 -12.22 10.22
C GLN A 211 37.97 -11.33 9.62
N LYS A 212 38.03 -11.23 8.29
CA LYS A 212 39.06 -10.45 7.60
C LYS A 212 38.76 -8.95 7.53
N TYR A 213 37.51 -8.58 7.26
CA TYR A 213 37.12 -7.19 6.97
C TYR A 213 36.18 -6.59 8.04
N GLY A 214 35.73 -7.38 9.00
CA GLY A 214 34.74 -6.97 9.99
C GLY A 214 33.29 -7.14 9.50
N TYR A 215 32.36 -6.90 10.41
CA TYR A 215 30.92 -6.88 10.12
C TYR A 215 30.50 -5.47 9.66
N HIS A 216 29.92 -5.40 8.47
CA HIS A 216 29.29 -4.18 7.96
C HIS A 216 27.78 -4.41 7.86
N PRO A 217 26.96 -3.71 8.67
CA PRO A 217 25.51 -3.91 8.65
C PRO A 217 24.88 -3.57 7.30
N ASP A 218 25.46 -2.65 6.53
CA ASP A 218 24.98 -2.33 5.18
C ASP A 218 25.16 -3.48 4.18
N ASP A 219 26.14 -4.38 4.38
CA ASP A 219 26.36 -5.53 3.49
C ASP A 219 25.23 -6.56 3.56
N GLU A 220 24.51 -6.62 4.69
CA GLU A 220 23.39 -7.54 4.90
C GLU A 220 22.16 -7.14 4.08
N TRP A 221 22.07 -5.88 3.63
CA TRP A 221 20.87 -5.35 2.98
C TRP A 221 21.13 -5.03 1.51
N CYS A 222 20.33 -5.64 0.63
CA CYS A 222 20.19 -5.20 -0.75
C CYS A 222 19.17 -4.04 -0.78
N LYS A 223 19.62 -2.85 -1.19
CA LYS A 223 18.80 -1.66 -1.36
C LYS A 223 18.42 -1.53 -2.84
N THR A 224 17.14 -1.67 -3.16
CA THR A 224 16.62 -1.45 -4.52
C THR A 224 15.79 -0.17 -4.55
N LEU A 225 16.12 0.78 -5.42
CA LEU A 225 15.32 2.00 -5.57
C LEU A 225 13.97 1.66 -6.23
N LEU A 226 12.87 2.00 -5.57
CA LEU A 226 11.51 1.81 -6.09
C LEU A 226 11.01 3.08 -6.77
N PHE A 227 11.04 4.19 -6.02
CA PHE A 227 10.52 5.47 -6.46
C PHE A 227 11.43 6.61 -6.02
N THR A 228 11.45 7.65 -6.84
CA THR A 228 12.00 8.95 -6.49
C THR A 228 10.91 10.00 -6.62
N ALA A 229 10.75 10.84 -5.61
CA ALA A 229 9.88 12.01 -5.67
C ALA A 229 10.75 13.26 -5.56
N SER A 230 10.60 14.22 -6.46
CA SER A 230 11.40 15.45 -6.45
C SER A 230 10.51 16.68 -6.56
N GLY A 231 10.65 17.60 -5.60
CA GLY A 231 9.95 18.89 -5.64
C GLY A 231 10.60 19.83 -6.64
N ASN A 232 9.79 20.42 -7.52
CA ASN A 232 10.23 21.47 -8.42
C ASN A 232 10.04 22.84 -7.74
N LYS A 233 11.12 23.62 -7.64
CA LYS A 233 11.11 24.95 -7.02
C LYS A 233 10.58 26.05 -7.94
N ASP A 234 10.65 25.84 -9.25
CA ASP A 234 10.39 26.88 -10.24
C ASP A 234 8.89 27.02 -10.55
N LYS A 235 8.06 26.11 -10.03
CA LYS A 235 6.63 26.12 -10.24
C LYS A 235 5.94 26.84 -9.09
N ALA A 236 5.03 27.76 -9.44
CA ALA A 236 4.23 28.53 -8.48
C ALA A 236 3.37 27.65 -7.56
N ARG A 237 3.12 26.39 -7.95
CA ARG A 237 2.51 25.36 -7.12
C ARG A 237 3.55 24.34 -6.71
N LEU A 238 3.43 23.81 -5.49
CA LEU A 238 4.24 22.73 -4.94
C LEU A 238 3.99 21.43 -5.73
N GLN A 239 4.58 21.34 -6.92
CA GLN A 239 4.54 20.17 -7.77
C GLN A 239 5.71 19.25 -7.42
N VAL A 240 5.41 17.97 -7.23
CA VAL A 240 6.39 16.93 -7.00
C VAL A 240 6.29 15.91 -8.12
N ASP A 241 7.37 15.76 -8.89
CA ASP A 241 7.42 14.78 -9.96
C ASP A 241 7.86 13.43 -9.39
N TRP A 242 7.12 12.37 -9.73
CA TRP A 242 7.36 11.00 -9.28
C TRP A 242 7.91 10.16 -10.41
N LYS A 243 8.99 9.44 -10.10
CA LYS A 243 9.70 8.56 -11.04
C LYS A 243 9.87 7.16 -10.45
N ASN A 244 9.95 6.15 -11.31
CA ASN A 244 10.30 4.78 -10.90
C ASN A 244 11.81 4.62 -10.64
N GLY A 245 12.24 3.40 -10.27
CA GLY A 245 13.64 3.06 -10.04
C GLY A 245 14.54 3.15 -11.29
N GLN A 246 13.96 3.34 -12.48
CA GLN A 246 14.64 3.55 -13.75
C GLN A 246 14.62 5.02 -14.20
N ASP A 247 14.26 5.95 -13.31
CA ASP A 247 14.14 7.38 -13.57
C ASP A 247 13.06 7.77 -14.62
N GLN A 248 12.13 6.86 -14.93
CA GLN A 248 11.00 7.16 -15.81
C GLN A 248 9.87 7.84 -15.02
N PRO A 249 9.27 8.93 -15.54
CA PRO A 249 8.16 9.60 -14.88
C PRO A 249 6.92 8.70 -14.85
N ILE A 250 6.32 8.53 -13.67
CA ILE A 250 5.13 7.69 -13.47
C ILE A 250 3.93 8.44 -12.92
N ALA A 251 4.17 9.55 -12.21
CA ALA A 251 3.11 10.37 -11.68
C ALA A 251 3.59 11.80 -11.41
N VAL A 252 2.62 12.67 -11.17
CA VAL A 252 2.81 14.02 -10.66
C VAL A 252 1.92 14.21 -9.45
N GLU A 253 2.48 14.81 -8.41
CA GLU A 253 1.75 15.24 -7.25
C GLU A 253 1.62 16.75 -7.26
N THR A 254 0.41 17.25 -7.01
CA THR A 254 0.12 18.68 -6.86
C THR A 254 -0.83 18.85 -5.68
N ASP A 255 -0.42 19.63 -4.69
CA ASP A 255 -1.16 19.85 -3.44
C ASP A 255 -1.47 18.55 -2.69
N GLN A 256 -2.70 18.05 -2.79
CA GLN A 256 -3.18 16.79 -2.19
C GLN A 256 -3.67 15.80 -3.25
N THR A 257 -3.26 15.99 -4.50
CA THR A 257 -3.66 15.14 -5.62
C THR A 257 -2.44 14.46 -6.23
N LEU A 258 -2.51 13.14 -6.41
CA LEU A 258 -1.55 12.33 -7.14
C LEU A 258 -2.17 11.90 -8.47
N THR A 259 -1.60 12.34 -9.58
CA THR A 259 -2.04 12.00 -10.94
C THR A 259 -1.00 11.11 -11.61
N LEU A 260 -1.38 9.90 -11.99
CA LEU A 260 -0.55 8.94 -12.71
C LEU A 260 -0.50 9.30 -14.20
N TYR A 261 0.65 9.06 -14.84
CA TYR A 261 0.78 9.24 -16.29
C TYR A 261 0.26 8.04 -17.09
N ASP A 262 0.26 6.85 -16.50
CA ASP A 262 -0.15 5.61 -17.15
C ASP A 262 -0.78 4.63 -16.14
N LEU A 263 -1.43 3.59 -16.66
CA LEU A 263 -2.00 2.50 -15.91
C LEU A 263 -0.89 1.63 -15.31
N LEU A 264 -0.73 1.75 -13.99
CA LEU A 264 0.19 0.91 -13.22
C LEU A 264 -0.49 -0.39 -12.83
N GLU A 265 0.30 -1.48 -12.75
CA GLU A 265 -0.14 -2.73 -12.13
C GLU A 265 -0.76 -2.46 -10.76
N PRO A 266 -1.89 -3.09 -10.39
CA PRO A 266 -2.60 -2.80 -9.14
C PRO A 266 -1.70 -2.81 -7.90
N LYS A 267 -0.74 -3.75 -7.84
CA LYS A 267 0.23 -3.87 -6.75
C LYS A 267 1.19 -2.69 -6.68
N LEU A 268 1.70 -2.25 -7.83
CA LEU A 268 2.62 -1.11 -7.91
C LEU A 268 1.90 0.20 -7.61
N ARG A 269 0.65 0.32 -8.05
CA ARG A 269 -0.23 1.45 -7.76
C ARG A 269 -0.52 1.62 -6.28
N ASP A 270 -0.90 0.53 -5.60
CA ASP A 270 -1.11 0.55 -4.15
C ASP A 270 0.14 0.98 -3.40
N LEU A 271 1.30 0.50 -3.88
CA LEU A 271 2.57 0.85 -3.29
C LEU A 271 2.92 2.32 -3.51
N LEU A 272 2.69 2.85 -4.72
CA LEU A 272 2.91 4.26 -5.02
C LEU A 272 2.01 5.17 -4.18
N VAL A 273 0.72 4.84 -4.04
CA VAL A 273 -0.22 5.58 -3.17
C VAL A 273 0.27 5.55 -1.71
N THR A 274 0.76 4.40 -1.24
CA THR A 274 1.34 4.25 0.11
C THR A 274 2.60 5.10 0.28
N CYS A 275 3.51 5.12 -0.70
CA CYS A 275 4.71 5.95 -0.69
C CYS A 275 4.37 7.44 -0.71
N TRP A 276 3.39 7.84 -1.51
CA TRP A 276 2.85 9.20 -1.54
C TRP A 276 2.31 9.63 -0.17
N MET A 277 1.52 8.76 0.47
CA MET A 277 1.05 8.97 1.84
C MET A 277 2.18 9.13 2.85
N ALA A 278 3.19 8.27 2.79
CA ALA A 278 4.36 8.37 3.66
C ALA A 278 5.10 9.70 3.46
N ARG A 279 5.23 10.17 2.21
CA ARG A 279 5.82 11.48 1.89
C ARG A 279 4.99 12.62 2.49
N ALA A 280 3.67 12.62 2.26
CA ALA A 280 2.78 13.66 2.76
C ALA A 280 2.80 13.75 4.29
N TRP A 281 2.85 12.58 4.96
CA TRP A 281 2.98 12.52 6.41
C TRP A 281 4.34 13.00 6.89
N HIS A 282 5.44 12.57 6.25
CA HIS A 282 6.79 13.01 6.57
C HIS A 282 6.99 14.52 6.34
N ALA A 283 6.39 15.08 5.29
CA ALA A 283 6.46 16.50 4.96
C ALA A 283 5.52 17.37 5.80
N ALA A 284 4.75 16.78 6.71
CA ALA A 284 3.70 17.44 7.50
C ALA A 284 2.66 18.19 6.63
N THR A 285 2.38 17.68 5.43
CA THR A 285 1.35 18.21 4.53
C THR A 285 0.02 17.45 4.63
N LEU A 286 0.02 16.34 5.37
CA LEU A 286 -1.18 15.57 5.70
C LEU A 286 -2.05 16.37 6.67
N ARG A 287 -3.26 16.72 6.25
CA ARG A 287 -4.28 17.35 7.10
C ARG A 287 -5.27 16.28 7.53
N TRP A 288 -5.39 16.04 8.84
CA TRP A 288 -6.35 15.11 9.40
C TRP A 288 -7.60 15.86 9.81
N GLU A 289 -8.78 15.48 9.32
CA GLU A 289 -10.00 16.28 9.53
C GLU A 289 -10.48 16.34 11.00
N GLU A 290 -9.95 15.49 11.89
CA GLU A 290 -10.32 15.45 13.32
C GLU A 290 -9.79 16.63 14.17
N GLU A 291 -8.88 17.46 13.65
CA GLU A 291 -8.32 18.61 14.39
C GLU A 291 -9.19 19.88 14.33
N SER A 292 -10.46 19.77 13.90
CA SER A 292 -11.39 20.91 13.76
C SER A 292 -12.50 20.97 14.83
N LEU A 293 -12.32 20.28 15.96
CA LEU A 293 -13.20 20.38 17.15
C LEU A 293 -12.58 21.24 18.25
#